data_AF-A0A317SH70-F1
#
_entry.id   AF-A0A317SH70-F1
#
_cell.length_a   1.000
_cell.length_b   1.000
_cell.length_c   1.000
_cell.angle_alpha   90.00
_cell.angle_beta   90.00
_cell.angle_gamma   90.00
#
_symmetry.space_group_name_H-M   'P 1'
#
loop_
_entity.id
_entity.type
_entity.pdbx_description
1 polymer ?
#
loop_
_entity_poly.entity_id
_entity_poly.type
_entity_poly.pdbx_seq_one_letter_code
_entity_poly.pdbx_strand_id
1 'polypeptide(L)'
;MHCPSYRAFSSWRDMAQLYHELWGKAGTIQVVTDFSLRVPQPTGFVPGYGMKLLQGVDSNPNPLNFIVPGVETNFKQLVIRNLLPCGESVPLVRDEYIELEQTLLRKVSEKWENESQNGKSIFLSYLLVQRLLKGQPTVYRESDRNCFLFDEDYRGNHVDADTLIGLSTEKKRKLWILTDEALSDPAWNRRSSEWFVILSASPEKIKCSNQRRKDRAVGARYMRNWTWEEIFAGFSLQGWEITPQQIQRLYTTFSYLGPVARTCLESVPAHDNATYTEYMKEYLREVQPACRTFITFRGHPGPEELMASLSSYKLVIMEPTQGGSAYTSRIATRWIAHKIAEMGERLQQLNPYGLYQSLCTQPPLRTAAGWFFERYAHDWFRAGGQFHALELKSSGRAPSHINFKTKISRSNVINYFTTPENLANQVIVDGRKIGPHAVRKYFLPYSRTQESFDGIAFTDTSTVLLLQFTIARRHGVIVHGIRDLLRSLPRTVTHLNIVFVTPEHRQQDFVGPQNIPTAGDLGCPAGELSIRQFRLVFPNERIRFVATNNLVSSDDDDDIIITDMEAPGPSGQGYEWEQAHPATDDAEGPARVDAEMIY
;
A
#
# COMPACT_ATOMS: atom_id res chain seq x y z
N MET A 1 19.75 -3.54 -15.47
CA MET A 1 20.03 -2.10 -15.35
C MET A 1 20.00 -1.76 -13.87
N HIS A 2 21.12 -1.31 -13.31
CA HIS A 2 21.11 -0.75 -11.97
C HIS A 2 20.31 0.55 -12.05
N CYS A 3 19.17 0.60 -11.34
CA CYS A 3 18.60 1.86 -10.84
C CYS A 3 19.78 2.72 -10.38
N PRO A 4 19.86 4.04 -10.61
CA PRO A 4 20.96 4.86 -10.10
C PRO A 4 20.99 4.64 -8.59
N SER A 5 21.84 3.70 -8.19
CA SER A 5 22.02 3.25 -6.84
C SER A 5 22.31 4.51 -6.09
N TYR A 6 21.68 4.68 -4.92
CA TYR A 6 22.24 5.46 -3.81
C TYR A 6 23.71 5.73 -4.11
N ARG A 7 24.04 6.97 -4.50
CA ARG A 7 25.41 7.34 -4.89
C ARG A 7 26.31 6.62 -3.89
N ALA A 8 27.19 5.74 -4.36
CA ALA A 8 27.98 4.88 -3.49
C ALA A 8 28.60 5.77 -2.40
N PHE A 9 27.95 5.76 -1.24
CA PHE A 9 28.31 6.58 -0.11
C PHE A 9 29.36 5.75 0.59
N SER A 10 30.61 6.18 0.48
CA SER A 10 31.71 5.62 1.29
C SER A 10 32.99 6.38 0.98
N SER A 11 32.93 7.70 1.02
CA SER A 11 34.09 8.42 1.51
C SER A 11 34.11 8.16 3.02
N TRP A 12 35.00 7.28 3.48
CA TRP A 12 35.35 7.09 4.91
C TRP A 12 35.57 8.42 5.66
N ARG A 13 35.91 9.50 4.95
CA ARG A 13 36.05 10.84 5.52
C ARG A 13 34.74 11.38 6.08
N ASP A 14 33.59 10.96 5.54
CA ASP A 14 32.28 11.49 5.91
C ASP A 14 31.86 10.98 7.30
N MET A 15 32.16 9.72 7.63
CA MET A 15 31.85 9.12 8.95
C MET A 15 32.70 9.71 10.08
N ALA A 16 33.99 9.98 9.82
CA ALA A 16 34.84 10.64 10.81
C ALA A 16 34.41 12.10 11.05
N GLN A 17 33.97 12.80 10.01
CA GLN A 17 33.39 14.15 10.14
C GLN A 17 32.09 14.12 10.96
N LEU A 18 31.23 13.12 10.74
CA LEU A 18 30.02 12.92 11.52
C LEU A 18 30.30 12.72 13.02
N TYR A 19 31.34 11.95 13.37
CA TYR A 19 31.80 11.82 14.76
C TYR A 19 32.17 13.18 15.34
N HIS A 20 33.02 13.95 14.67
CA HIS A 20 33.47 15.25 15.15
C HIS A 20 32.34 16.29 15.23
N GLU A 21 31.33 16.16 14.38
CA GLU A 21 30.14 16.98 14.41
C GLU A 21 29.31 16.71 15.66
N LEU A 22 29.09 15.44 16.04
CA LEU A 22 28.03 15.05 16.97
C LEU A 22 28.50 14.54 18.34
N TRP A 23 29.68 13.91 18.42
CA TRP A 23 30.08 13.13 19.60
C TRP A 23 30.04 13.93 20.92
N GLY A 24 29.17 13.50 21.84
CA GLY A 24 29.05 14.07 23.18
C GLY A 24 28.41 15.47 23.25
N LYS A 25 27.69 15.90 22.19
CA LYS A 25 27.13 17.26 22.08
C LYS A 25 25.62 17.37 22.34
N ALA A 26 24.99 16.41 23.03
CA ALA A 26 23.54 16.39 23.29
C ALA A 26 22.96 17.65 23.98
N GLY A 27 23.78 18.45 24.66
CA GLY A 27 23.37 19.73 25.28
C GLY A 27 23.78 20.98 24.51
N THR A 28 24.61 20.84 23.47
CA THR A 28 25.20 21.96 22.72
C THR A 28 24.52 22.17 21.37
N ILE A 29 23.97 21.09 20.79
CA ILE A 29 23.39 21.12 19.45
C ILE A 29 22.02 20.47 19.49
N GLN A 30 21.00 21.20 19.06
CA GLN A 30 19.69 20.65 18.77
C GLN A 30 19.66 20.22 17.29
N VAL A 31 19.69 18.90 17.06
CA VAL A 31 19.67 18.34 15.69
C VAL A 31 18.26 18.01 15.21
N VAL A 32 17.32 17.74 16.13
CA VAL A 32 15.91 17.52 15.77
C VAL A 32 15.18 18.84 15.91
N THR A 33 14.68 19.35 14.80
CA THR A 33 13.96 20.62 14.74
C THR A 33 12.58 20.41 14.17
N ASP A 34 11.61 21.17 14.67
CA ASP A 34 10.28 21.21 14.10
C ASP A 34 10.30 22.09 12.84
N PHE A 35 9.53 21.70 11.83
CA PHE A 35 9.25 22.54 10.66
C PHE A 35 7.79 22.38 10.25
N SER A 36 7.23 23.45 9.71
CA SER A 36 5.84 23.47 9.24
C SER A 36 5.82 23.49 7.73
N LEU A 37 4.94 22.68 7.13
CA LEU A 37 4.77 22.57 5.70
C LEU A 37 3.28 22.58 5.35
N ARG A 38 2.91 23.32 4.30
CA ARG A 38 1.56 23.26 3.74
C ARG A 38 1.46 22.05 2.81
N VAL A 39 0.89 20.97 3.33
CA VAL A 39 0.71 19.73 2.58
C VAL A 39 -0.47 19.90 1.61
N PRO A 40 -0.27 19.73 0.30
CA PRO A 40 -1.35 19.78 -0.67
C PRO A 40 -2.32 18.64 -0.40
N GLN A 41 -3.60 18.98 -0.21
CA GLN A 41 -4.63 17.97 0.01
C GLN A 41 -5.22 17.58 -1.35
N PRO A 42 -5.02 16.33 -1.81
CA PRO A 42 -5.58 15.87 -3.06
C PRO A 42 -7.11 15.89 -2.93
N THR A 43 -7.77 16.72 -3.72
CA THR A 43 -9.19 16.53 -3.98
C THR A 43 -9.29 15.53 -5.13
N GLY A 44 -10.29 14.67 -5.11
CA GLY A 44 -10.70 14.12 -6.39
C GLY A 44 -9.98 12.85 -6.85
N PHE A 45 -8.90 12.36 -6.23
CA PHE A 45 -8.14 11.29 -6.87
C PHE A 45 -7.78 10.12 -5.96
N VAL A 46 -8.54 9.06 -6.18
CA VAL A 46 -8.18 7.68 -5.88
C VAL A 46 -8.57 6.94 -7.14
N PRO A 47 -7.63 6.26 -7.84
CA PRO A 47 -7.92 5.67 -9.15
C PRO A 47 -9.16 4.79 -9.11
N GLY A 48 -10.10 5.08 -10.01
CA GLY A 48 -11.28 4.25 -10.24
C GLY A 48 -10.92 2.91 -10.87
N TYR A 49 -11.95 2.11 -11.13
CA TYR A 49 -11.81 0.87 -11.89
C TYR A 49 -11.16 1.11 -13.26
N GLY A 50 -10.36 0.16 -13.77
CA GLY A 50 -9.93 0.15 -15.18
C GLY A 50 -8.99 1.28 -15.62
N MET A 51 -8.42 2.05 -14.69
CA MET A 51 -7.57 3.19 -15.00
C MET A 51 -6.17 2.78 -15.48
N LYS A 52 -5.81 3.12 -16.72
CA LYS A 52 -4.44 2.97 -17.22
C LYS A 52 -3.54 4.04 -16.58
N LEU A 53 -2.49 3.60 -15.90
CA LEU A 53 -1.53 4.46 -15.20
C LEU A 53 -0.88 5.48 -16.14
N LEU A 54 -0.43 5.06 -17.33
CA LEU A 54 0.23 5.94 -18.30
C LEU A 54 -0.75 6.86 -19.06
N GLN A 55 -2.00 6.44 -19.30
CA GLN A 55 -3.01 7.36 -19.87
C GLN A 55 -3.34 8.51 -18.89
N GLY A 56 -3.27 8.27 -17.58
CA GLY A 56 -3.39 9.34 -16.59
C GLY A 56 -2.23 10.35 -16.61
N VAL A 57 -1.06 9.95 -17.09
CA VAL A 57 0.16 10.76 -17.12
C VAL A 57 0.30 11.52 -18.44
N ASP A 58 0.04 10.86 -19.57
CA ASP A 58 0.27 11.42 -20.91
C ASP A 58 -0.98 12.09 -21.51
N SER A 59 -2.20 11.65 -21.15
CA SER A 59 -3.43 12.06 -21.84
C SER A 59 -4.18 13.24 -21.20
N ASN A 60 -3.65 13.82 -20.12
CA ASN A 60 -4.18 14.96 -19.36
C ASN A 60 -5.71 15.21 -19.44
N PRO A 61 -6.60 14.30 -18.97
CA PRO A 61 -8.03 14.63 -18.99
C PRO A 61 -8.45 15.49 -17.78
N ASN A 62 -7.65 15.56 -16.72
CA ASN A 62 -7.73 16.58 -15.66
C ASN A 62 -6.47 16.50 -14.78
N PRO A 63 -5.72 17.60 -14.59
CA PRO A 63 -4.67 17.63 -13.58
C PRO A 63 -5.28 17.31 -12.21
N LEU A 64 -4.51 16.67 -11.34
CA LEU A 64 -4.91 16.50 -9.95
C LEU A 64 -5.22 17.87 -9.34
N ASN A 65 -6.47 18.07 -8.95
CA ASN A 65 -6.86 19.27 -8.23
C ASN A 65 -6.45 19.09 -6.77
N PHE A 66 -5.48 19.88 -6.33
CA PHE A 66 -5.13 19.97 -4.92
C PHE A 66 -5.87 21.15 -4.30
N ILE A 67 -6.30 21.03 -3.04
CA ILE A 67 -6.78 22.18 -2.28
C ILE A 67 -5.62 23.15 -2.11
N VAL A 68 -5.80 24.39 -2.58
CA VAL A 68 -4.84 25.48 -2.43
C VAL A 68 -5.48 26.60 -1.60
N PRO A 69 -4.85 27.08 -0.51
CA PRO A 69 -3.60 26.57 0.06
C PRO A 69 -3.80 25.19 0.73
N GLY A 70 -2.76 24.35 0.70
CA GLY A 70 -2.75 23.07 1.41
C GLY A 70 -2.92 23.21 2.94
N VAL A 71 -3.00 22.08 3.65
CA VAL A 71 -3.15 22.06 5.11
C VAL A 71 -1.78 22.19 5.77
N GLU A 72 -1.61 23.20 6.61
CA GLU A 72 -0.40 23.39 7.41
C GLU A 72 -0.26 22.25 8.42
N THR A 73 0.85 21.51 8.32
CA THR A 73 1.17 20.35 9.14
C THR A 73 2.57 20.52 9.71
N ASN A 74 2.75 20.16 10.98
CA ASN A 74 4.04 20.21 11.65
C ASN A 74 4.73 18.85 11.58
N PHE A 75 6.02 18.88 11.27
CA PHE A 75 6.87 17.71 11.15
C PHE A 75 8.17 17.95 11.92
N LYS A 76 8.92 16.88 12.12
CA LYS A 76 10.28 16.93 12.66
C LYS A 76 11.26 16.56 11.57
N GLN A 77 12.39 17.25 11.54
CA GLN A 77 13.52 16.92 10.66
C GLN A 77 14.79 16.81 11.48
N LEU A 78 15.71 15.99 11.01
CA LEU A 78 17.04 15.83 11.59
C LEU A 78 18.01 16.69 10.78
N VAL A 79 18.44 17.83 11.30
CA VAL A 79 19.34 18.75 10.60
C VAL A 79 20.77 18.52 11.06
N ILE A 80 21.62 18.03 10.15
CA ILE A 80 23.06 17.95 10.35
C ILE A 80 23.82 18.53 9.15
N ARG A 81 25.12 18.80 9.32
CA ARG A 81 25.98 19.38 8.27
C ARG A 81 26.53 18.31 7.34
N ASN A 82 26.98 17.19 7.91
CA ASN A 82 27.50 16.08 7.13
C ASN A 82 26.36 15.19 6.62
N LEU A 83 26.68 14.29 5.71
CA LEU A 83 25.70 13.37 5.15
C LEU A 83 25.58 12.14 6.05
N LEU A 84 24.35 11.69 6.28
CA LEU A 84 24.08 10.47 7.03
C LEU A 84 24.30 9.22 6.17
N PRO A 85 24.34 8.04 6.78
CA PRO A 85 24.40 6.79 6.01
C PRO A 85 23.20 6.58 5.08
N CYS A 86 22.04 7.19 5.37
CA CYS A 86 20.91 7.21 4.46
C CYS A 86 21.10 8.17 3.25
N GLY A 87 22.26 8.81 3.12
CA GLY A 87 22.61 9.72 2.03
C GLY A 87 22.01 11.12 2.13
N GLU A 88 21.34 11.44 3.25
CA GLU A 88 20.66 12.72 3.47
C GLU A 88 21.27 13.44 4.67
N SER A 89 21.32 14.77 4.65
CA SER A 89 21.71 15.59 5.80
C SER A 89 20.50 16.16 6.56
N VAL A 90 19.31 16.09 5.95
CA VAL A 90 18.05 16.61 6.50
C VAL A 90 16.90 15.59 6.34
N PRO A 91 16.97 14.37 6.87
CA PRO A 91 15.86 13.42 6.73
C PRO A 91 14.67 13.77 7.65
N LEU A 92 13.49 13.33 7.23
CA LEU A 92 12.27 13.39 8.03
C LEU A 92 12.39 12.50 9.28
N VAL A 93 12.05 13.03 10.44
CA VAL A 93 11.95 12.30 11.71
C VAL A 93 10.48 12.04 12.02
N ARG A 94 10.10 10.76 12.04
CA ARG A 94 8.74 10.33 12.36
C ARG A 94 8.59 10.21 13.87
N ASP A 95 7.41 10.49 14.41
CA ASP A 95 7.12 10.24 15.84
C ASP A 95 7.34 8.78 16.22
N GLU A 96 7.04 7.88 15.29
CA GLU A 96 7.32 6.45 15.41
C GLU A 96 8.81 6.17 15.71
N TYR A 97 9.76 6.92 15.15
CA TYR A 97 11.19 6.75 15.45
C TYR A 97 11.53 7.06 16.91
N ILE A 98 10.89 8.09 17.48
CA ILE A 98 11.10 8.53 18.86
C ILE A 98 10.54 7.49 19.83
N GLU A 99 9.30 7.04 19.59
CA GLU A 99 8.66 5.98 20.39
C GLU A 99 9.51 4.70 20.42
N LEU A 100 10.13 4.40 19.28
CA LEU A 100 10.95 3.22 19.13
C LEU A 100 12.31 3.34 19.79
N GLU A 101 13.00 4.48 19.67
CA GLU A 101 14.23 4.72 20.44
C GLU A 101 13.98 4.56 21.94
N GLN A 102 12.90 5.17 22.45
CA GLN A 102 12.53 5.05 23.86
C GLN A 102 12.29 3.60 24.26
N THR A 103 11.65 2.81 23.39
CA THR A 103 11.42 1.41 23.68
C THR A 103 12.70 0.60 23.66
N LEU A 104 13.57 0.79 22.67
CA LEU A 104 14.91 0.17 22.61
C LEU A 104 15.72 0.49 23.87
N LEU A 105 15.72 1.74 24.33
CA LEU A 105 16.42 2.13 25.56
C LEU A 105 15.88 1.42 26.80
N ARG A 106 14.55 1.29 26.94
CA ARG A 106 13.92 0.54 28.05
C ARG A 106 14.35 -0.93 28.04
N LYS A 107 14.33 -1.58 26.87
CA LYS A 107 14.75 -2.98 26.74
C LYS A 107 16.20 -3.23 27.09
N VAL A 108 17.08 -2.31 26.68
CA VAL A 108 18.49 -2.38 27.08
C VAL A 108 18.64 -2.28 28.59
N SER A 109 17.78 -1.52 29.28
CA SER A 109 17.78 -1.42 30.74
C SER A 109 17.10 -2.59 31.47
N GLU A 110 16.08 -3.21 30.88
CA GLU A 110 15.23 -4.21 31.56
C GLU A 110 15.70 -5.67 31.38
N LYS A 111 16.84 -5.90 30.71
CA LYS A 111 17.23 -7.24 30.25
C LYS A 111 16.07 -7.98 29.55
N TRP A 112 15.53 -7.26 28.57
CA TRP A 112 14.91 -7.70 27.31
C TRP A 112 13.47 -8.25 27.31
N GLU A 113 12.64 -7.70 26.39
CA GLU A 113 11.82 -8.45 25.42
C GLU A 113 11.31 -7.53 24.27
N ASN A 114 11.15 -8.13 23.06
CA ASN A 114 10.33 -7.77 21.86
C ASN A 114 10.45 -6.39 21.19
N GLU A 115 10.87 -6.24 19.91
CA GLU A 115 10.40 -5.22 18.90
C GLU A 115 11.41 -4.87 17.73
N SER A 116 10.99 -4.19 16.65
CA SER A 116 11.62 -4.05 15.31
C SER A 116 10.80 -3.13 14.34
N GLN A 117 11.20 -2.85 13.07
CA GLN A 117 10.82 -1.64 12.30
C GLN A 117 11.12 -1.55 10.77
N ASN A 118 10.29 -0.81 10.00
CA ASN A 118 10.40 -0.60 8.54
C ASN A 118 10.46 0.90 8.11
N GLY A 119 11.65 1.38 7.73
CA GLY A 119 11.99 2.79 7.43
C GLY A 119 13.51 2.98 7.47
N LYS A 120 14.18 1.99 6.86
CA LYS A 120 15.27 1.26 7.49
C LYS A 120 16.52 2.09 7.70
N SER A 121 17.08 2.58 6.61
CA SER A 121 18.33 3.33 6.63
C SER A 121 18.15 4.72 7.26
N ILE A 122 16.96 5.34 7.16
CA ILE A 122 16.65 6.62 7.82
C ILE A 122 16.56 6.44 9.33
N PHE A 123 15.83 5.43 9.81
CA PHE A 123 15.73 5.15 11.25
C PHE A 123 17.10 4.80 11.87
N LEU A 124 17.90 3.97 11.20
CA LEU A 124 19.26 3.67 11.66
C LEU A 124 20.14 4.93 11.72
N SER A 125 20.00 5.83 10.74
CA SER A 125 20.71 7.11 10.73
C SER A 125 20.26 8.02 11.88
N TYR A 126 18.96 8.07 12.15
CA TYR A 126 18.40 8.78 13.31
C TYR A 126 18.98 8.24 14.63
N LEU A 127 18.97 6.91 14.83
CA LEU A 127 19.55 6.29 16.03
C LEU A 127 21.06 6.56 16.16
N LEU A 128 21.79 6.47 15.05
CA LEU A 128 23.22 6.78 15.03
C LEU A 128 23.46 8.19 15.57
N VAL A 129 22.76 9.19 15.04
CA VAL A 129 22.90 10.58 15.49
C VAL A 129 22.56 10.73 16.98
N GLN A 130 21.44 10.17 17.43
CA GLN A 130 21.04 10.25 18.85
C GLN A 130 22.11 9.67 19.78
N ARG A 131 22.71 8.54 19.41
CA ARG A 131 23.76 7.90 20.20
C ARG A 131 25.07 8.68 20.18
N LEU A 132 25.48 9.19 19.02
CA LEU A 132 26.67 10.03 18.90
C LEU A 132 26.52 11.29 19.76
N LEU A 133 25.38 11.96 19.73
CA LEU A 133 25.12 13.12 20.59
C LEU A 133 25.28 12.80 22.08
N LYS A 134 24.88 11.60 22.50
CA LYS A 134 25.02 11.10 23.87
C LYS A 134 26.42 10.57 24.19
N GLY A 135 27.36 10.60 23.23
CA GLY A 135 28.72 10.05 23.39
C GLY A 135 28.73 8.54 23.62
N GLN A 136 27.76 7.81 23.05
CA GLN A 136 27.59 6.39 23.30
C GLN A 136 28.27 5.54 22.22
N PRO A 137 29.09 4.54 22.60
CA PRO A 137 29.75 3.66 21.65
C PRO A 137 28.77 2.99 20.70
N THR A 138 29.02 3.13 19.40
CA THR A 138 28.12 2.66 18.34
C THR A 138 28.92 2.17 17.14
N VAL A 139 28.44 1.12 16.48
CA VAL A 139 28.93 0.66 15.20
C VAL A 139 27.84 0.88 14.17
N TYR A 140 28.17 1.51 13.05
CA TYR A 140 27.36 1.44 11.84
C TYR A 140 27.99 0.42 10.90
N ARG A 141 27.25 -0.63 10.54
CA ARG A 141 27.73 -1.72 9.66
C ARG A 141 26.97 -1.70 8.34
N GLU A 142 27.70 -1.46 7.26
CA GLU A 142 27.21 -1.66 5.89
C GLU A 142 27.42 -3.10 5.45
N SER A 143 28.54 -3.73 5.82
CA SER A 143 28.79 -5.15 5.55
C SER A 143 29.79 -5.70 6.55
N ASP A 144 30.03 -7.01 6.55
CA ASP A 144 31.05 -7.63 7.43
C ASP A 144 32.46 -7.06 7.23
N ARG A 145 32.74 -6.51 6.04
CA ARG A 145 34.02 -5.88 5.71
C ARG A 145 34.02 -4.37 5.86
N ASN A 146 32.84 -3.77 6.04
CA ASN A 146 32.66 -2.32 6.09
C ASN A 146 31.85 -1.94 7.33
N CYS A 147 32.56 -1.80 8.44
CA CYS A 147 32.03 -1.32 9.70
C CYS A 147 32.69 0.01 10.07
N PHE A 148 31.93 0.91 10.68
CA PHE A 148 32.42 2.17 11.20
C PHE A 148 32.18 2.18 12.71
N LEU A 149 33.26 2.16 13.49
CA LEU A 149 33.20 2.20 14.94
C LEU A 149 33.32 3.64 15.42
N PHE A 150 32.40 4.04 16.29
CA PHE A 150 32.31 5.34 16.93
C PHE A 150 32.47 5.17 18.44
N ASP A 151 33.68 5.38 18.96
CA ASP A 151 34.01 5.50 20.37
C ASP A 151 35.18 6.49 20.56
N GLU A 152 35.72 6.59 21.78
CA GLU A 152 36.81 7.52 22.10
C GLU A 152 38.10 7.22 21.33
N ASP A 153 38.35 5.94 21.03
CA ASP A 153 39.56 5.43 20.37
C ASP A 153 39.40 5.40 18.84
N TYR A 154 38.18 5.13 18.37
CA TYR A 154 37.78 4.97 16.98
C TYR A 154 36.73 6.01 16.65
N ARG A 155 37.18 7.12 16.07
CA ARG A 155 36.36 8.32 15.84
C ARG A 155 35.56 8.24 14.54
N GLY A 156 34.77 7.17 14.38
CA GLY A 156 34.11 6.85 13.10
C GLY A 156 35.04 6.18 12.09
N ASN A 157 36.12 5.54 12.58
CA ASN A 157 37.10 4.88 11.73
C ASN A 157 36.54 3.58 11.14
N HIS A 158 36.95 3.28 9.92
CA HIS A 158 36.66 2.01 9.26
C HIS A 158 37.38 0.86 9.96
N VAL A 159 36.63 -0.19 10.29
CA VAL A 159 37.09 -1.44 10.91
C VAL A 159 36.39 -2.62 10.24
N ASP A 160 36.97 -3.81 10.37
CA ASP A 160 36.33 -5.06 9.94
C ASP A 160 35.60 -5.76 11.11
N ALA A 161 34.82 -6.80 10.79
CA ALA A 161 34.15 -7.61 11.80
C ALA A 161 35.14 -8.24 12.79
N ASP A 162 36.31 -8.70 12.33
CA ASP A 162 37.34 -9.34 13.17
C ASP A 162 37.83 -8.40 14.29
N THR A 163 38.07 -7.13 13.95
CA THR A 163 38.42 -6.09 14.93
C THR A 163 37.32 -5.96 16.00
N LEU A 164 36.05 -5.93 15.59
CA LEU A 164 34.92 -5.83 16.51
C LEU A 164 34.78 -7.09 17.39
N ILE A 165 34.99 -8.27 16.81
CA ILE A 165 35.01 -9.56 17.51
C ILE A 165 36.19 -9.64 18.49
N GLY A 166 37.31 -8.98 18.20
CA GLY A 166 38.48 -8.88 19.07
C GLY A 166 38.32 -7.95 20.27
N LEU A 167 37.28 -7.10 20.30
CA LEU A 167 37.06 -6.17 21.40
C LEU A 167 36.83 -6.89 22.73
N SER A 168 37.23 -6.23 23.83
CA SER A 168 36.98 -6.74 25.17
C SER A 168 35.48 -6.88 25.44
N THR A 169 35.12 -7.82 26.29
CA THR A 169 33.75 -8.07 26.74
C THR A 169 33.08 -6.81 27.28
N GLU A 170 33.81 -6.00 28.05
CA GLU A 170 33.28 -4.74 28.59
C GLU A 170 32.94 -3.73 27.49
N LYS A 171 33.79 -3.58 26.47
CA LYS A 171 33.48 -2.71 25.32
C LYS A 171 32.26 -3.22 24.55
N LYS A 172 32.19 -4.54 24.30
CA LYS A 172 31.05 -5.16 23.61
C LYS A 172 29.72 -4.90 24.31
N ARG A 173 29.66 -4.98 25.65
CA ARG A 173 28.43 -4.68 26.43
C ARG A 173 27.88 -3.28 26.21
N LYS A 174 28.74 -2.31 25.89
CA LYS A 174 28.37 -0.90 25.68
C LYS A 174 28.01 -0.59 24.23
N LEU A 175 28.35 -1.48 23.29
CA LEU A 175 28.22 -1.25 21.86
C LEU A 175 26.84 -1.60 21.32
N TRP A 176 26.29 -0.67 20.54
CA TRP A 176 25.16 -0.94 19.66
C TRP A 176 25.66 -1.10 18.22
N ILE A 177 25.20 -2.12 17.51
CA ILE A 177 25.50 -2.36 16.11
C ILE A 177 24.24 -2.05 15.30
N LEU A 178 24.31 -1.03 14.46
CA LEU A 178 23.25 -0.57 13.57
C LEU A 178 23.55 -1.07 12.17
N THR A 179 22.63 -1.81 11.55
CA THR A 179 22.85 -2.37 10.20
C THR A 179 21.55 -2.66 9.47
N ASP A 180 21.52 -2.54 8.15
CA ASP A 180 20.41 -2.95 7.29
C ASP A 180 20.73 -4.15 6.39
N GLU A 181 21.94 -4.71 6.57
CA GLU A 181 22.40 -5.90 5.87
C GLU A 181 22.34 -7.16 6.73
N ALA A 182 22.06 -8.29 6.06
CA ALA A 182 22.10 -9.60 6.71
C ALA A 182 23.48 -9.84 7.34
N LEU A 183 23.50 -10.53 8.49
CA LEU A 183 24.71 -10.84 9.23
C LEU A 183 25.25 -12.18 8.74
N SER A 184 26.12 -12.12 7.73
CA SER A 184 26.61 -13.30 7.03
C SER A 184 27.71 -14.02 7.80
N ASP A 185 28.55 -13.29 8.54
CA ASP A 185 29.60 -13.90 9.37
C ASP A 185 29.01 -14.64 10.61
N PRO A 186 29.27 -15.95 10.77
CA PRO A 186 28.83 -16.72 11.94
C PRO A 186 29.36 -16.18 13.28
N ALA A 187 30.45 -15.44 13.29
CA ALA A 187 31.02 -14.87 14.51
C ALA A 187 30.12 -13.83 15.16
N TRP A 188 29.25 -13.16 14.40
CA TRP A 188 28.18 -12.32 14.94
C TRP A 188 27.21 -13.09 15.84
N ASN A 189 27.13 -14.41 15.68
CA ASN A 189 26.19 -15.28 16.39
C ASN A 189 26.78 -15.90 17.66
N ARG A 190 28.09 -15.79 17.89
CA ARG A 190 28.75 -16.36 19.09
C ARG A 190 28.11 -15.82 20.37
N ARG A 191 27.63 -16.71 21.25
CA ARG A 191 26.96 -16.34 22.51
C ARG A 191 27.84 -15.48 23.44
N SER A 192 29.16 -15.51 23.27
CA SER A 192 30.09 -14.66 24.02
C SER A 192 30.06 -13.18 23.62
N SER A 193 29.39 -12.83 22.52
CA SER A 193 29.33 -11.45 22.04
C SER A 193 28.12 -10.73 22.63
N GLU A 194 28.37 -9.94 23.68
CA GLU A 194 27.36 -9.22 24.49
C GLU A 194 26.92 -7.85 23.90
N TRP A 195 27.09 -7.65 22.59
CA TRP A 195 26.67 -6.43 21.91
C TRP A 195 25.16 -6.40 21.61
N PHE A 196 24.60 -5.19 21.53
CA PHE A 196 23.20 -4.96 21.15
C PHE A 196 23.11 -4.73 19.64
N VAL A 197 22.41 -5.59 18.89
CA VAL A 197 22.35 -5.49 17.42
C VAL A 197 20.97 -5.05 16.98
N ILE A 198 20.88 -3.97 16.21
CA ILE A 198 19.67 -3.42 15.59
C ILE A 198 19.80 -3.64 14.07
N LEU A 199 19.06 -4.59 13.53
CA LEU A 199 19.17 -5.02 12.13
C LEU A 199 17.95 -4.60 11.29
N SER A 200 17.88 -3.40 10.74
CA SER A 200 16.72 -2.95 9.95
C SER A 200 16.76 -3.47 8.51
N ALA A 201 16.19 -4.63 8.22
CA ALA A 201 16.35 -5.35 6.96
C ALA A 201 15.02 -5.85 6.34
N SER A 202 15.00 -6.07 5.02
CA SER A 202 13.83 -6.66 4.35
C SER A 202 13.48 -8.03 4.94
N PRO A 203 12.21 -8.46 4.86
CA PRO A 203 11.80 -9.76 5.38
C PRO A 203 12.65 -10.95 4.90
N GLU A 204 13.08 -10.91 3.64
CA GLU A 204 13.98 -11.88 3.03
C GLU A 204 15.35 -11.92 3.72
N LYS A 205 16.02 -10.76 3.86
CA LYS A 205 17.33 -10.65 4.53
C LYS A 205 17.26 -11.12 5.99
N ILE A 206 16.10 -10.92 6.61
CA ILE A 206 15.87 -11.40 7.96
C ILE A 206 15.72 -12.91 7.99
N LYS A 207 15.02 -13.53 7.02
CA LYS A 207 14.96 -14.99 6.93
C LYS A 207 16.35 -15.62 6.81
N CYS A 208 17.24 -15.01 6.04
CA CYS A 208 18.65 -15.45 5.96
C CYS A 208 19.35 -15.37 7.33
N SER A 209 18.89 -14.49 8.21
CA SER A 209 19.42 -14.32 9.56
C SER A 209 18.68 -15.18 10.61
N ASN A 210 17.69 -16.00 10.22
CA ASN A 210 16.88 -16.83 11.12
C ASN A 210 17.68 -17.82 11.99
N GLN A 211 18.92 -18.15 11.62
CA GLN A 211 19.81 -18.92 12.50
C GLN A 211 19.91 -18.27 13.89
N ARG A 212 19.82 -16.93 13.99
CA ARG A 212 19.79 -16.20 15.27
C ARG A 212 18.53 -16.44 16.10
N ARG A 213 17.36 -16.65 15.49
CA ARG A 213 16.12 -16.86 16.24
C ARG A 213 16.17 -18.09 17.15
N LYS A 214 16.95 -19.10 16.75
CA LYS A 214 17.10 -20.33 17.54
C LYS A 214 17.98 -20.14 18.78
N ASP A 215 18.97 -19.25 18.70
CA ASP A 215 20.00 -19.10 19.72
C ASP A 215 19.87 -17.82 20.57
N ARG A 216 19.04 -16.86 20.16
CA ARG A 216 18.91 -15.54 20.80
C ARG A 216 17.44 -15.12 20.90
N ALA A 217 17.10 -14.36 21.94
CA ALA A 217 15.77 -13.76 22.11
C ALA A 217 15.57 -12.58 21.13
N VAL A 218 15.32 -12.90 19.87
CA VAL A 218 15.15 -11.92 18.78
C VAL A 218 13.72 -11.36 18.80
N GLY A 219 13.58 -10.05 19.02
CA GLY A 219 12.30 -9.34 18.90
C GLY A 219 12.00 -8.86 17.48
N ALA A 220 10.71 -8.87 17.09
CA ALA A 220 10.19 -8.32 15.84
C ALA A 220 9.11 -7.23 16.13
N ARG A 221 9.07 -6.15 15.34
CA ARG A 221 7.99 -5.16 15.21
C ARG A 221 8.04 -4.54 13.81
N TYR A 222 6.99 -3.85 13.44
CA TYR A 222 6.75 -3.35 12.10
C TYR A 222 6.38 -1.88 12.22
N MET A 223 6.92 -1.05 11.34
CA MET A 223 6.55 0.37 11.28
C MET A 223 5.31 0.58 10.41
N ARG A 224 4.56 1.63 10.71
CA ARG A 224 3.44 2.05 9.88
C ARG A 224 3.98 2.51 8.53
N ASN A 225 3.24 2.22 7.47
CA ASN A 225 3.51 2.81 6.16
C ASN A 225 3.44 4.34 6.23
N TRP A 226 4.10 5.02 5.30
CA TRP A 226 4.14 6.48 5.31
C TRP A 226 2.78 7.06 4.93
N THR A 227 2.34 8.12 5.61
CA THR A 227 1.15 8.86 5.17
C THR A 227 1.48 9.73 3.96
N TRP A 228 0.44 10.27 3.29
CA TRP A 228 0.66 11.20 2.19
C TRP A 228 1.44 12.44 2.65
N GLU A 229 1.10 12.95 3.84
CA GLU A 229 1.76 14.06 4.50
C GLU A 229 3.26 13.78 4.72
N GLU A 230 3.60 12.59 5.21
CA GLU A 230 4.99 12.17 5.41
C GLU A 230 5.74 12.05 4.08
N ILE A 231 5.12 11.46 3.05
CA ILE A 231 5.73 11.33 1.72
C ILE A 231 6.02 12.71 1.12
N PHE A 232 5.06 13.61 1.19
CA PHE A 232 5.22 14.98 0.69
C PHE A 232 6.27 15.77 1.47
N ALA A 233 6.29 15.61 2.80
CA ALA A 233 7.31 16.21 3.66
C ALA A 233 8.71 15.69 3.33
N GLY A 234 8.90 14.37 3.23
CA GLY A 234 10.17 13.78 2.82
C GLY A 234 10.63 14.25 1.44
N PHE A 235 9.71 14.37 0.48
CA PHE A 235 10.02 14.94 -0.84
C PHE A 235 10.44 16.41 -0.77
N SER A 236 9.80 17.21 0.09
CA SER A 236 10.11 18.64 0.28
C SER A 236 11.49 18.88 0.91
N LEU A 237 11.96 17.94 1.72
CA LEU A 237 13.28 18.02 2.36
C LEU A 237 14.45 17.79 1.39
N GLN A 238 14.19 17.34 0.16
CA GLN A 238 15.22 17.19 -0.87
C GLN A 238 15.78 18.54 -1.40
N GLY A 239 15.18 19.66 -0.98
CA GLY A 239 15.73 21.00 -1.19
C GLY A 239 15.45 21.61 -2.57
N TRP A 240 14.53 21.02 -3.34
CA TRP A 240 14.14 21.53 -4.66
C TRP A 240 12.84 22.33 -4.59
N GLU A 241 12.66 23.26 -5.54
CA GLU A 241 11.36 23.89 -5.76
C GLU A 241 10.38 22.86 -6.31
N ILE A 242 9.31 22.58 -5.57
CA ILE A 242 8.32 21.57 -5.94
C ILE A 242 7.29 22.17 -6.89
N THR A 243 7.30 21.69 -8.13
CA THR A 243 6.31 22.05 -9.16
C THR A 243 5.00 21.28 -8.97
N PRO A 244 3.83 21.83 -9.35
CA PRO A 244 2.55 21.11 -9.30
C PRO A 244 2.58 19.75 -10.03
N GLN A 245 3.35 19.63 -11.11
CA GLN A 245 3.50 18.38 -11.86
C GLN A 245 4.23 17.31 -11.06
N GLN A 246 5.25 17.66 -10.28
CA GLN A 246 5.93 16.73 -9.38
C GLN A 246 5.01 16.28 -8.25
N ILE A 247 4.22 17.18 -7.67
CA ILE A 247 3.19 16.81 -6.68
C ILE A 247 2.22 15.80 -7.28
N GLN A 248 1.79 16.04 -8.53
CA GLN A 248 0.90 15.14 -9.23
C GLN A 248 1.50 13.75 -9.45
N ARG A 249 2.77 13.67 -9.86
CA ARG A 249 3.49 12.40 -10.02
C ARG A 249 3.69 11.67 -8.71
N LEU A 250 4.07 12.39 -7.67
CA LEU A 250 4.30 11.83 -6.34
C LEU A 250 3.01 11.24 -5.79
N TYR A 251 1.90 11.99 -5.89
CA TYR A 251 0.60 11.50 -5.46
C TYR A 251 0.06 10.36 -6.34
N THR A 252 0.33 10.41 -7.65
CA THR A 252 -0.02 9.30 -8.55
C THR A 252 0.73 8.04 -8.14
N THR A 253 2.03 8.13 -7.89
CA THR A 253 2.83 6.99 -7.42
C THR A 253 2.32 6.47 -6.08
N PHE A 254 2.08 7.35 -5.11
CA PHE A 254 1.52 7.01 -3.81
C PHE A 254 0.17 6.28 -3.94
N SER A 255 -0.73 6.79 -4.77
CA SER A 255 -2.09 6.26 -4.92
C SER A 255 -2.16 4.96 -5.71
N TYR A 256 -1.25 4.77 -6.67
CA TYR A 256 -1.24 3.60 -7.55
C TYR A 256 -0.32 2.49 -7.05
N LEU A 257 0.88 2.82 -6.58
CA LEU A 257 1.90 1.86 -6.17
C LEU A 257 1.94 1.67 -4.64
N GLY A 258 1.33 2.59 -3.89
CA GLY A 258 1.15 2.50 -2.45
C GLY A 258 2.09 3.39 -1.65
N PRO A 259 1.87 3.47 -0.32
CA PRO A 259 2.58 4.35 0.61
C PRO A 259 4.01 3.91 0.95
N VAL A 260 4.76 3.42 -0.03
CA VAL A 260 6.15 2.97 0.15
C VAL A 260 7.08 4.16 -0.12
N ALA A 261 7.67 4.72 0.93
CA ALA A 261 8.53 5.90 0.85
C ALA A 261 9.61 5.78 -0.21
N ARG A 262 10.33 4.65 -0.24
CA ARG A 262 11.34 4.37 -1.25
C ARG A 262 10.77 4.48 -2.67
N THR A 263 9.66 3.80 -2.94
CA THR A 263 9.01 3.85 -4.26
C THR A 263 8.57 5.27 -4.61
N CYS A 264 7.93 6.00 -3.69
CA CYS A 264 7.46 7.36 -3.97
C CYS A 264 8.61 8.35 -4.20
N LEU A 265 9.59 8.38 -3.29
CA LEU A 265 10.67 9.36 -3.29
C LEU A 265 11.73 9.10 -4.37
N GLU A 266 11.93 7.84 -4.79
CA GLU A 266 12.85 7.49 -5.88
C GLU A 266 12.17 7.60 -7.27
N SER A 267 10.85 7.40 -7.35
CA SER A 267 10.14 7.37 -8.63
C SER A 267 10.05 8.72 -9.33
N VAL A 268 10.01 9.83 -8.58
CA VAL A 268 9.75 11.17 -9.13
C VAL A 268 11.08 11.89 -9.31
N PRO A 269 11.72 11.83 -10.49
CA PRO A 269 12.93 12.58 -10.75
C PRO A 269 12.66 14.07 -10.64
N ALA A 270 13.68 14.83 -10.24
CA ALA A 270 13.57 16.27 -10.03
C ALA A 270 13.07 17.02 -11.28
N HIS A 271 13.36 16.58 -12.52
CA HIS A 271 13.17 17.45 -13.69
C HIS A 271 12.64 16.79 -14.98
N ASP A 272 12.47 15.47 -15.08
CA ASP A 272 12.19 14.83 -16.38
C ASP A 272 10.97 13.89 -16.38
N ASN A 273 10.02 14.19 -17.27
CA ASN A 273 8.82 13.38 -17.53
C ASN A 273 9.18 12.03 -18.13
N ALA A 274 10.17 11.99 -19.04
CA ALA A 274 10.56 10.76 -19.72
C ALA A 274 11.17 9.76 -18.74
N THR A 275 12.05 10.24 -17.85
CA THR A 275 12.62 9.44 -16.76
C THR A 275 11.55 8.90 -15.81
N TYR A 276 10.55 9.71 -15.43
CA TYR A 276 9.41 9.23 -14.64
C TYR A 276 8.64 8.13 -15.38
N THR A 277 8.28 8.36 -16.64
CA THR A 277 7.56 7.38 -17.46
C THR A 277 8.34 6.07 -17.61
N GLU A 278 9.65 6.16 -17.82
CA GLU A 278 10.52 4.98 -17.94
C GLU A 278 10.64 4.23 -16.61
N TYR A 279 10.80 4.93 -15.48
CA TYR A 279 10.76 4.33 -14.16
C TYR A 279 9.44 3.58 -13.94
N MET A 280 8.31 4.19 -14.30
CA MET A 280 7.01 3.55 -14.14
C MET A 280 6.91 2.30 -15.02
N LYS A 281 7.35 2.35 -16.28
CA LYS A 281 7.39 1.17 -17.17
C LYS A 281 8.22 0.04 -16.57
N GLU A 282 9.41 0.35 -16.06
CA GLU A 282 10.29 -0.63 -15.42
C GLU A 282 9.65 -1.22 -14.16
N TYR A 283 9.06 -0.37 -13.30
CA TYR A 283 8.34 -0.83 -12.12
C TYR A 283 7.21 -1.78 -12.50
N LEU A 284 6.45 -1.46 -13.54
CA LEU A 284 5.38 -2.32 -14.04
C LEU A 284 5.90 -3.64 -14.60
N ARG A 285 7.04 -3.63 -15.30
CA ARG A 285 7.70 -4.84 -15.77
C ARG A 285 8.07 -5.76 -14.61
N GLU A 286 8.54 -5.22 -13.50
CA GLU A 286 8.87 -6.00 -12.30
C GLU A 286 7.64 -6.47 -11.50
N VAL A 287 6.54 -5.71 -11.52
CA VAL A 287 5.28 -6.09 -10.88
C VAL A 287 4.65 -7.32 -11.56
N GLN A 288 4.83 -7.48 -12.87
CA GLN A 288 4.20 -8.57 -13.63
C GLN A 288 4.59 -9.98 -13.14
N PRO A 289 5.89 -10.35 -13.00
CA PRO A 289 6.29 -11.62 -12.41
C PRO A 289 5.76 -11.83 -10.98
N ALA A 290 5.71 -10.77 -10.17
CA ALA A 290 5.15 -10.83 -8.84
C ALA A 290 3.65 -11.16 -8.89
N CYS A 291 2.89 -10.53 -9.80
CA CYS A 291 1.47 -10.82 -10.00
C CYS A 291 1.27 -12.29 -10.39
N ARG A 292 2.05 -12.78 -11.36
CA ARG A 292 2.01 -14.19 -11.79
C ARG A 292 2.22 -15.12 -10.60
N THR A 293 3.28 -14.88 -9.83
CA THR A 293 3.59 -15.65 -8.61
C THR A 293 2.41 -15.63 -7.64
N PHE A 294 1.86 -14.45 -7.34
CA PHE A 294 0.71 -14.30 -6.45
C PHE A 294 -0.51 -15.10 -6.91
N ILE A 295 -0.82 -15.08 -8.21
CA ILE A 295 -1.94 -15.80 -8.80
C ILE A 295 -1.70 -17.32 -8.77
N THR A 296 -0.52 -17.78 -9.16
CA THR A 296 -0.15 -19.22 -9.19
C THR A 296 -0.37 -19.86 -7.83
N PHE A 297 0.02 -19.16 -6.77
CA PHE A 297 -0.21 -19.63 -5.43
C PHE A 297 -1.60 -19.29 -4.89
N ARG A 298 -2.55 -18.82 -5.70
CA ARG A 298 -3.92 -18.44 -5.31
C ARG A 298 -3.98 -17.45 -4.14
N GLY A 299 -2.98 -16.59 -3.99
CA GLY A 299 -2.81 -15.74 -2.82
C GLY A 299 -2.60 -16.49 -1.50
N HIS A 300 -2.28 -17.80 -1.55
CA HIS A 300 -2.00 -18.67 -0.41
C HIS A 300 -0.54 -18.81 0.02
N PRO A 301 0.52 -18.28 -0.61
CA PRO A 301 1.74 -18.20 0.14
C PRO A 301 1.36 -17.30 1.31
N GLY A 302 1.49 -17.81 2.54
CA GLY A 302 1.37 -16.96 3.72
C GLY A 302 2.17 -15.69 3.41
N PRO A 303 1.72 -14.49 3.79
CA PRO A 303 2.35 -13.27 3.29
C PRO A 303 3.88 -13.26 3.44
N GLU A 304 4.42 -14.00 4.40
CA GLU A 304 5.82 -14.35 4.57
C GLU A 304 6.50 -15.02 3.36
N GLU A 305 5.86 -15.97 2.67
CA GLU A 305 6.34 -16.61 1.44
C GLU A 305 6.27 -15.67 0.24
N LEU A 306 5.19 -14.87 0.14
CA LEU A 306 5.15 -13.78 -0.84
C LEU A 306 6.30 -12.83 -0.58
N MET A 307 6.48 -12.40 0.67
CA MET A 307 7.56 -11.50 1.08
C MET A 307 8.97 -12.06 0.90
N ALA A 308 9.14 -13.36 0.69
CA ALA A 308 10.42 -13.96 0.35
C ALA A 308 10.79 -13.77 -1.13
N SER A 309 9.83 -13.44 -1.99
CA SER A 309 10.11 -13.02 -3.35
C SER A 309 10.61 -11.57 -3.36
N LEU A 310 11.75 -11.34 -4.01
CA LEU A 310 12.43 -10.03 -4.15
C LEU A 310 11.51 -8.88 -4.59
N SER A 311 10.39 -9.15 -5.26
CA SER A 311 9.49 -8.10 -5.81
C SER A 311 8.15 -7.98 -5.08
N SER A 312 7.94 -8.71 -4.00
CA SER A 312 6.65 -8.77 -3.28
C SER A 312 6.21 -7.47 -2.60
N TYR A 313 7.16 -6.66 -2.12
CA TYR A 313 6.88 -5.35 -1.52
C TYR A 313 6.23 -4.37 -2.51
N LYS A 314 6.32 -4.66 -3.83
CA LYS A 314 5.62 -3.91 -4.88
C LYS A 314 4.14 -4.27 -5.00
N LEU A 315 3.74 -5.44 -4.49
CA LEU A 315 2.36 -5.88 -4.50
C LEU A 315 1.65 -5.72 -3.16
N VAL A 316 2.40 -5.91 -2.07
CA VAL A 316 1.86 -6.09 -0.73
C VAL A 316 2.55 -5.12 0.21
N ILE A 317 1.75 -4.47 1.05
CA ILE A 317 2.25 -3.69 2.18
C ILE A 317 1.95 -4.41 3.49
N MET A 318 2.78 -4.13 4.49
CA MET A 318 2.58 -4.61 5.86
C MET A 318 1.89 -3.52 6.66
N GLU A 319 0.85 -3.89 7.39
CA GLU A 319 0.21 -3.03 8.38
C GLU A 319 0.51 -3.56 9.77
N PRO A 320 1.24 -2.81 10.61
CA PRO A 320 1.53 -3.25 11.97
C PRO A 320 0.25 -3.45 12.78
N THR A 321 0.26 -4.46 13.65
CA THR A 321 -0.81 -4.80 14.60
C THR A 321 -0.21 -5.05 15.99
N GLN A 322 -1.02 -5.06 17.05
CA GLN A 322 -0.58 -5.38 18.42
C GLN A 322 0.61 -4.53 18.90
N GLY A 323 0.50 -3.20 18.82
CA GLY A 323 1.62 -2.29 19.15
C GLY A 323 2.79 -2.35 18.16
N GLY A 324 2.56 -3.02 17.03
CA GLY A 324 3.51 -3.24 15.96
C GLY A 324 4.32 -4.52 16.09
N SER A 325 4.15 -5.35 17.13
CA SER A 325 4.86 -6.64 17.28
C SER A 325 4.48 -7.69 16.23
N ALA A 326 3.29 -7.55 15.65
CA ALA A 326 2.80 -8.38 14.56
C ALA A 326 2.41 -7.48 13.38
N TYR A 327 2.06 -8.09 12.25
CA TYR A 327 1.55 -7.35 11.11
C TYR A 327 0.48 -8.17 10.38
N THR A 328 -0.36 -7.46 9.64
CA THR A 328 -1.21 -8.02 8.61
C THR A 328 -0.73 -7.53 7.25
N SER A 329 -0.66 -8.44 6.28
CA SER A 329 -0.36 -8.06 4.91
C SER A 329 -1.63 -7.79 4.12
N ARG A 330 -1.55 -6.78 3.24
CA ARG A 330 -2.61 -6.46 2.30
C ARG A 330 -2.02 -6.08 0.95
N ILE A 331 -2.79 -6.27 -0.11
CA ILE A 331 -2.43 -5.73 -1.43
C ILE A 331 -2.30 -4.20 -1.31
N ALA A 332 -1.19 -3.66 -1.81
CA ALA A 332 -0.74 -2.29 -1.59
C ALA A 332 -1.82 -1.26 -1.94
N THR A 333 -2.41 -1.43 -3.12
CA THR A 333 -3.47 -0.54 -3.63
C THR A 333 -4.51 -1.33 -4.40
N ARG A 334 -5.67 -0.71 -4.59
CA ARG A 334 -6.71 -1.22 -5.47
C ARG A 334 -6.24 -1.34 -6.92
N TRP A 335 -5.37 -0.44 -7.36
CA TRP A 335 -4.82 -0.49 -8.71
C TRP A 335 -3.93 -1.73 -8.92
N ILE A 336 -3.09 -2.05 -7.93
CA ILE A 336 -2.30 -3.29 -7.95
C ILE A 336 -3.22 -4.51 -7.97
N ALA A 337 -4.30 -4.53 -7.18
CA ALA A 337 -5.28 -5.61 -7.23
C ALA A 337 -5.94 -5.76 -8.61
N HIS A 338 -6.26 -4.65 -9.27
CA HIS A 338 -6.74 -4.66 -10.64
C HIS A 338 -5.71 -5.27 -11.61
N LYS A 339 -4.43 -4.94 -11.47
CA LYS A 339 -3.36 -5.54 -12.29
C LYS A 339 -3.16 -7.03 -12.03
N ILE A 340 -3.29 -7.48 -10.79
CA ILE A 340 -3.29 -8.92 -10.47
C ILE A 340 -4.48 -9.58 -11.17
N ALA A 341 -5.67 -8.98 -11.09
CA ALA A 341 -6.86 -9.53 -11.73
C ALA A 341 -6.73 -9.58 -13.27
N GLU A 342 -6.22 -8.51 -13.91
CA GLU A 342 -5.97 -8.42 -15.36
C GLU A 342 -4.98 -9.50 -15.81
N MET A 343 -3.91 -9.68 -15.03
CA MET A 343 -2.93 -10.75 -15.27
C MET A 343 -3.57 -12.15 -15.12
N GLY A 344 -4.43 -12.35 -14.12
CA GLY A 344 -5.13 -13.62 -13.90
C GLY A 344 -6.05 -14.01 -15.06
N GLU A 345 -6.65 -13.02 -15.73
CA GLU A 345 -7.48 -13.25 -16.92
C GLU A 345 -6.65 -13.63 -18.14
N ARG A 346 -5.53 -12.94 -18.38
CA ARG A 346 -4.60 -13.28 -19.47
C ARG A 346 -4.07 -14.71 -19.33
N LEU A 347 -3.88 -15.15 -18.11
CA LEU A 347 -3.35 -16.47 -17.79
C LEU A 347 -4.43 -17.55 -17.70
N GLN A 348 -5.63 -17.35 -18.25
CA GLN A 348 -6.84 -18.23 -18.34
C GLN A 348 -6.81 -19.59 -17.61
N GLN A 349 -5.76 -20.38 -17.80
CA GLN A 349 -5.36 -21.56 -17.02
C GLN A 349 -5.33 -21.37 -15.50
N LEU A 350 -5.09 -20.16 -14.98
CA LEU A 350 -4.90 -19.92 -13.54
C LEU A 350 -6.19 -19.72 -12.72
N ASN A 351 -7.37 -19.98 -13.31
CA ASN A 351 -8.67 -19.92 -12.62
C ASN A 351 -8.84 -18.61 -11.80
N PRO A 352 -9.01 -17.45 -12.45
CA PRO A 352 -9.14 -16.14 -11.77
C PRO A 352 -10.27 -16.11 -10.73
N TYR A 353 -11.35 -16.86 -10.97
CA TYR A 353 -12.41 -17.04 -9.98
C TYR A 353 -11.92 -17.78 -8.71
N GLY A 354 -11.08 -18.81 -8.87
CA GLY A 354 -10.45 -19.50 -7.75
C GLY A 354 -9.55 -18.60 -6.90
N LEU A 355 -8.84 -17.66 -7.54
CA LEU A 355 -8.11 -16.62 -6.80
C LEU A 355 -9.06 -15.74 -5.98
N TYR A 356 -10.14 -15.22 -6.59
CA TYR A 356 -11.15 -14.44 -5.88
C TYR A 356 -11.75 -15.20 -4.68
N GLN A 357 -12.07 -16.48 -4.85
CA GLN A 357 -12.57 -17.33 -3.76
C GLN A 357 -11.55 -17.44 -2.63
N SER A 358 -10.27 -17.69 -2.95
CA SER A 358 -9.20 -17.73 -1.96
C SER A 358 -9.11 -16.41 -1.18
N LEU A 359 -9.10 -15.26 -1.87
CA LEU A 359 -9.05 -13.95 -1.22
C LEU A 359 -10.24 -13.73 -0.26
N CYS A 360 -11.44 -14.21 -0.60
CA CYS A 360 -12.61 -14.12 0.27
C CYS A 360 -12.44 -14.89 1.60
N THR A 361 -11.72 -16.01 1.57
CA THR A 361 -11.49 -16.86 2.76
C THR A 361 -10.46 -16.29 3.72
N GLN A 362 -9.56 -15.42 3.24
CA GLN A 362 -8.46 -14.87 4.02
C GLN A 362 -8.83 -13.49 4.61
N PRO A 363 -9.03 -13.36 5.94
CA PRO A 363 -9.47 -12.09 6.54
C PRO A 363 -8.62 -10.86 6.16
N PRO A 364 -7.28 -10.91 6.14
CA PRO A 364 -6.44 -9.77 5.76
C PRO A 364 -6.61 -9.33 4.29
N LEU A 365 -7.01 -10.25 3.42
CA LEU A 365 -7.16 -10.00 1.98
C LEU A 365 -8.61 -9.75 1.55
N ARG A 366 -9.56 -9.67 2.49
CA ARG A 366 -10.97 -9.40 2.16
C ARG A 366 -11.15 -8.07 1.44
N THR A 367 -10.39 -7.04 1.81
CA THR A 367 -10.44 -5.75 1.09
C THR A 367 -10.08 -5.94 -0.39
N ALA A 368 -9.04 -6.73 -0.68
CA ALA A 368 -8.67 -7.08 -2.04
C ALA A 368 -9.75 -7.92 -2.75
N ALA A 369 -10.34 -8.89 -2.06
CA ALA A 369 -11.47 -9.64 -2.60
C ALA A 369 -12.63 -8.71 -2.99
N GLY A 370 -12.87 -7.65 -2.21
CA GLY A 370 -13.84 -6.61 -2.54
C GLY A 370 -13.52 -5.90 -3.85
N TRP A 371 -12.25 -5.54 -4.07
CA TRP A 371 -11.81 -4.91 -5.32
C TRP A 371 -11.94 -5.82 -6.55
N PHE A 372 -11.66 -7.12 -6.39
CA PHE A 372 -11.88 -8.12 -7.45
C PHE A 372 -13.37 -8.28 -7.77
N PHE A 373 -14.19 -8.39 -6.73
CA PHE A 373 -15.65 -8.48 -6.90
C PHE A 373 -16.21 -7.25 -7.62
N GLU A 374 -15.78 -6.06 -7.20
CA GLU A 374 -16.18 -4.80 -7.81
C GLU A 374 -15.80 -4.73 -9.29
N ARG A 375 -14.58 -5.15 -9.63
CA ARG A 375 -14.16 -5.34 -11.02
C ARG A 375 -15.11 -6.22 -11.82
N TYR A 376 -15.37 -7.45 -11.35
CA TYR A 376 -16.24 -8.37 -12.07
C TYR A 376 -17.66 -7.83 -12.21
N ALA A 377 -18.14 -7.08 -11.21
CA ALA A 377 -19.44 -6.44 -11.28
C ALA A 377 -19.46 -5.34 -12.36
N HIS A 378 -18.41 -4.50 -12.45
CA HIS A 378 -18.30 -3.52 -13.53
C HIS A 378 -18.33 -4.18 -14.91
N ASP A 379 -17.56 -5.23 -15.11
CA ASP A 379 -17.51 -5.95 -16.39
C ASP A 379 -18.86 -6.62 -16.70
N TRP A 380 -19.55 -7.14 -15.69
CA TRP A 380 -20.91 -7.67 -15.82
C TRP A 380 -21.91 -6.61 -16.31
N PHE A 381 -21.88 -5.40 -15.75
CA PHE A 381 -22.77 -4.32 -16.20
C PHE A 381 -22.40 -3.76 -17.57
N ARG A 382 -21.10 -3.69 -17.90
CA ARG A 382 -20.58 -3.24 -19.21
C ARG A 382 -20.93 -4.21 -20.33
N ALA A 383 -20.92 -5.51 -20.03
CA ALA A 383 -21.37 -6.57 -20.93
C ALA A 383 -22.86 -6.50 -21.26
N GLY A 384 -23.61 -5.57 -20.65
CA GLY A 384 -25.03 -5.41 -20.91
C GLY A 384 -25.86 -6.56 -20.32
N GLY A 385 -27.18 -6.38 -20.31
CA GLY A 385 -28.08 -7.45 -19.91
C GLY A 385 -29.35 -6.96 -19.24
N GLN A 386 -30.09 -7.91 -18.67
CA GLN A 386 -31.25 -7.66 -17.82
C GLN A 386 -30.93 -8.11 -16.40
N PHE A 387 -31.23 -7.25 -15.44
CA PHE A 387 -30.91 -7.44 -14.03
C PHE A 387 -32.17 -7.38 -13.20
N HIS A 388 -32.20 -8.21 -12.17
CA HIS A 388 -33.35 -8.39 -11.28
C HIS A 388 -32.90 -8.10 -9.85
N ALA A 389 -33.37 -6.99 -9.28
CA ALA A 389 -33.04 -6.62 -7.90
C ALA A 389 -34.27 -6.67 -7.00
N LEU A 390 -34.09 -7.21 -5.80
CA LEU A 390 -35.14 -7.41 -4.79
C LEU A 390 -35.12 -6.25 -3.80
N GLU A 391 -36.28 -5.65 -3.52
CA GLU A 391 -36.37 -4.52 -2.60
C GLU A 391 -36.06 -4.94 -1.15
N LEU A 392 -35.24 -4.13 -0.47
CA LEU A 392 -34.90 -4.30 0.94
C LEU A 392 -35.92 -3.53 1.78
N LYS A 393 -36.98 -4.20 2.25
CA LYS A 393 -38.06 -3.57 3.04
C LYS A 393 -37.88 -3.74 4.53
N SER A 394 -38.29 -2.72 5.29
CA SER A 394 -38.36 -2.74 6.75
C SER A 394 -39.66 -3.34 7.31
N SER A 395 -40.69 -3.57 6.49
CA SER A 395 -42.03 -3.99 6.95
C SER A 395 -42.65 -5.06 6.07
N GLY A 396 -43.48 -5.93 6.67
CA GLY A 396 -44.01 -7.21 6.14
C GLY A 396 -44.90 -7.17 4.88
N ARG A 397 -44.78 -6.13 4.05
CA ARG A 397 -45.30 -6.15 2.67
C ARG A 397 -44.46 -7.09 1.83
N ALA A 398 -45.09 -7.79 0.89
CA ALA A 398 -44.39 -8.63 -0.08
C ALA A 398 -43.23 -7.86 -0.76
N PRO A 399 -42.04 -8.46 -0.88
CA PRO A 399 -40.90 -7.81 -1.53
C PRO A 399 -41.26 -7.46 -2.96
N SER A 400 -41.06 -6.20 -3.35
CA SER A 400 -41.17 -5.84 -4.77
C SER A 400 -39.81 -6.05 -5.44
N HIS A 401 -39.82 -6.09 -6.77
CA HIS A 401 -38.60 -6.23 -7.55
C HIS A 401 -38.51 -5.10 -8.57
N ILE A 402 -37.29 -4.74 -8.93
CA ILE A 402 -37.02 -3.90 -10.11
C ILE A 402 -36.32 -4.75 -11.17
N ASN A 403 -36.78 -4.58 -12.40
CA ASN A 403 -36.16 -5.14 -13.58
C ASN A 403 -35.56 -3.98 -14.36
N PHE A 404 -34.25 -4.00 -14.55
CA PHE A 404 -33.56 -2.97 -15.32
C PHE A 404 -32.62 -3.57 -16.34
N LYS A 405 -32.21 -2.78 -17.33
CA LYS A 405 -31.34 -3.22 -18.41
C LYS A 405 -30.17 -2.26 -18.56
N THR A 406 -28.99 -2.81 -18.85
CA THR A 406 -27.86 -2.03 -19.37
C THR A 406 -27.60 -2.44 -20.82
N LYS A 407 -27.18 -1.50 -21.66
CA LYS A 407 -26.75 -1.76 -23.04
C LYS A 407 -25.27 -2.16 -23.04
N ILE A 408 -24.93 -3.10 -23.91
CA ILE A 408 -23.54 -3.45 -24.20
C ILE A 408 -22.79 -2.18 -24.61
N SER A 409 -21.67 -1.90 -23.97
CA SER A 409 -20.73 -0.89 -24.47
C SER A 409 -19.99 -1.47 -25.66
N ARG A 410 -20.42 -1.14 -26.88
CA ARG A 410 -19.72 -1.57 -28.12
C ARG A 410 -18.37 -0.89 -28.30
N SER A 411 -18.12 0.19 -27.57
CA SER A 411 -16.83 0.85 -27.52
C SER A 411 -16.01 0.30 -26.36
N ASN A 412 -14.71 0.11 -26.59
CA ASN A 412 -13.72 -0.12 -25.54
C ASN A 412 -13.62 1.09 -24.57
N VAL A 413 -14.16 2.25 -24.97
CA VAL A 413 -14.25 3.44 -24.12
C VAL A 413 -15.25 3.22 -23.00
N ILE A 414 -14.76 3.34 -21.78
CA ILE A 414 -15.56 3.32 -20.56
C ILE A 414 -16.18 4.70 -20.36
N ASN A 415 -17.47 4.77 -20.03
CA ASN A 415 -18.16 6.03 -19.76
C ASN A 415 -17.79 6.54 -18.35
N TYR A 416 -16.56 7.02 -18.20
CA TYR A 416 -16.11 7.62 -16.94
C TYR A 416 -16.69 9.02 -16.75
N PHE A 417 -16.89 9.42 -15.51
CA PHE A 417 -17.11 10.81 -15.14
C PHE A 417 -16.23 11.20 -13.94
N THR A 418 -15.68 12.41 -13.96
CA THR A 418 -14.76 12.91 -12.92
C THR A 418 -15.48 13.62 -11.77
N THR A 419 -16.60 14.27 -12.06
CA THR A 419 -17.44 14.99 -11.09
C THR A 419 -18.93 14.79 -11.41
N PRO A 420 -19.84 15.06 -10.47
CA PRO A 420 -21.28 15.17 -10.73
C PRO A 420 -21.64 16.06 -11.93
N GLU A 421 -20.99 17.21 -12.08
CA GLU A 421 -21.21 18.16 -13.18
C GLU A 421 -20.73 17.58 -14.50
N ASN A 422 -19.58 16.90 -14.49
CA ASN A 422 -19.09 16.20 -15.66
C ASN A 422 -20.08 15.11 -16.12
N LEU A 423 -20.65 14.34 -15.19
CA LEU A 423 -21.71 13.38 -15.53
C LEU A 423 -22.94 14.08 -16.08
N ALA A 424 -23.41 15.15 -15.43
CA ALA A 424 -24.55 15.94 -15.87
C ALA A 424 -24.37 16.41 -17.33
N ASN A 425 -23.21 16.94 -17.68
CA ASN A 425 -22.88 17.36 -19.04
C ASN A 425 -22.92 16.21 -20.06
N GLN A 426 -22.61 14.97 -19.65
CA GLN A 426 -22.67 13.80 -20.52
C GLN A 426 -24.11 13.30 -20.75
N VAL A 427 -25.00 13.47 -19.77
CA VAL A 427 -26.32 12.83 -19.77
C VAL A 427 -27.48 13.77 -20.06
N ILE A 428 -27.31 15.08 -19.90
CA ILE A 428 -28.38 16.07 -20.08
C ILE A 428 -28.54 16.44 -21.56
N VAL A 429 -29.79 16.57 -22.00
CA VAL A 429 -30.16 17.14 -23.31
C VAL A 429 -31.06 18.36 -23.08
N ASP A 430 -30.84 19.41 -23.86
CA ASP A 430 -31.57 20.69 -23.80
C ASP A 430 -31.56 21.37 -22.42
N GLY A 431 -30.55 21.07 -21.59
CA GLY A 431 -30.36 21.67 -20.26
C GLY A 431 -31.43 21.32 -19.21
N ARG A 432 -32.38 20.42 -19.51
CA ARG A 432 -33.59 20.24 -18.67
C ARG A 432 -33.91 18.81 -18.28
N LYS A 433 -33.42 17.80 -19.01
CA LYS A 433 -33.78 16.40 -18.77
C LYS A 433 -32.64 15.44 -19.11
N ILE A 434 -32.67 14.26 -18.52
CA ILE A 434 -31.80 13.16 -18.94
C ILE A 434 -32.16 12.77 -20.38
N GLY A 435 -31.16 12.74 -21.24
CA GLY A 435 -31.33 12.38 -22.64
C GLY A 435 -31.61 10.88 -22.82
N PRO A 436 -32.43 10.49 -23.81
CA PRO A 436 -32.65 9.08 -24.15
C PRO A 436 -31.37 8.31 -24.50
N HIS A 437 -30.30 9.00 -24.91
CA HIS A 437 -29.00 8.40 -25.19
C HIS A 437 -28.30 7.89 -23.93
N ALA A 438 -28.55 8.49 -22.77
CA ALA A 438 -27.99 8.07 -21.48
C ALA A 438 -28.76 6.91 -20.85
N VAL A 439 -30.02 6.72 -21.22
CA VAL A 439 -30.88 5.65 -20.70
C VAL A 439 -30.30 4.27 -21.06
N ARG A 440 -30.16 3.42 -20.04
CA ARG A 440 -29.52 2.10 -20.06
C ARG A 440 -28.01 2.11 -20.34
N LYS A 441 -27.36 3.27 -20.40
CA LYS A 441 -25.89 3.32 -20.38
C LYS A 441 -25.40 3.14 -18.95
N TYR A 442 -24.24 2.50 -18.82
CA TYR A 442 -23.54 2.31 -17.57
C TYR A 442 -22.39 3.30 -17.47
N PHE A 443 -22.34 4.06 -16.38
CA PHE A 443 -21.37 5.11 -16.10
C PHE A 443 -20.56 4.75 -14.86
N LEU A 444 -19.27 5.09 -14.88
CA LEU A 444 -18.33 4.80 -13.80
C LEU A 444 -17.72 6.08 -13.25
N PRO A 445 -17.65 6.25 -11.93
CA PRO A 445 -16.85 7.33 -11.37
C PRO A 445 -15.37 7.07 -11.71
N TYR A 446 -14.70 8.11 -12.23
CA TYR A 446 -13.28 8.07 -12.54
C TYR A 446 -12.42 7.94 -11.28
N SER A 447 -12.92 8.47 -10.16
CA SER A 447 -12.27 8.40 -8.85
C SER A 447 -13.25 8.08 -7.73
N ARG A 448 -12.73 7.57 -6.61
CA ARG A 448 -13.55 7.23 -5.44
C ARG A 448 -14.00 8.42 -4.60
N THR A 449 -13.88 9.66 -5.08
CA THR A 449 -14.45 10.79 -4.32
C THR A 449 -15.95 10.71 -4.16
N GLN A 450 -16.60 9.92 -5.01
CA GLN A 450 -17.97 9.49 -4.84
C GLN A 450 -18.02 8.20 -4.02
N GLU A 451 -17.66 8.27 -2.73
CA GLU A 451 -17.63 7.10 -1.82
C GLU A 451 -19.02 6.44 -1.61
N SER A 452 -20.08 7.05 -2.15
CA SER A 452 -21.47 6.67 -1.93
C SER A 452 -22.01 5.63 -2.92
N PHE A 453 -21.30 5.39 -4.02
CA PHE A 453 -21.67 4.40 -5.04
C PHE A 453 -20.45 4.06 -5.92
N ASP A 454 -20.44 2.86 -6.48
CA ASP A 454 -19.37 2.38 -7.36
C ASP A 454 -19.75 2.51 -8.85
N GLY A 455 -21.03 2.65 -9.18
CA GLY A 455 -21.47 2.89 -10.57
C GLY A 455 -22.88 3.48 -10.68
N ILE A 456 -23.20 4.02 -11.85
CA ILE A 456 -24.48 4.69 -12.12
C ILE A 456 -25.11 4.17 -13.41
N ALA A 457 -26.44 4.04 -13.41
CA ALA A 457 -27.23 3.85 -14.62
C ALA A 457 -28.56 4.63 -14.54
N PHE A 458 -29.18 4.85 -15.69
CA PHE A 458 -30.51 5.49 -15.79
C PHE A 458 -31.50 4.49 -16.40
N THR A 459 -32.60 4.16 -15.72
CA THR A 459 -33.64 3.26 -16.30
C THR A 459 -34.55 3.98 -17.28
N ASP A 460 -34.79 5.25 -17.01
CA ASP A 460 -35.60 6.19 -17.76
C ASP A 460 -35.13 7.63 -17.46
N THR A 461 -35.88 8.64 -17.89
CA THR A 461 -35.48 10.05 -17.75
C THR A 461 -35.70 10.64 -16.36
N SER A 462 -36.33 9.89 -15.46
CA SER A 462 -36.71 10.31 -14.10
C SER A 462 -36.13 9.43 -13.00
N THR A 463 -35.49 8.32 -13.36
CA THR A 463 -35.02 7.31 -12.41
C THR A 463 -33.53 7.07 -12.54
N VAL A 464 -32.80 7.30 -11.44
CA VAL A 464 -31.37 7.03 -11.30
C VAL A 464 -31.18 5.74 -10.50
N LEU A 465 -30.29 4.88 -10.99
CA LEU A 465 -29.78 3.71 -10.28
C LEU A 465 -28.37 4.02 -9.78
N LEU A 466 -28.18 3.97 -8.47
CA LEU A 466 -26.86 3.99 -7.85
C LEU A 466 -26.50 2.55 -7.46
N LEU A 467 -25.37 2.06 -7.95
CA LEU A 467 -24.89 0.72 -7.66
C LEU A 467 -23.81 0.79 -6.60
N GLN A 468 -23.97 0.04 -5.50
CA GLN A 468 -22.95 -0.13 -4.47
C GLN A 468 -22.52 -1.60 -4.46
N PHE A 469 -21.26 -1.85 -4.77
CA PHE A 469 -20.69 -3.19 -4.81
C PHE A 469 -20.05 -3.50 -3.47
N THR A 470 -20.44 -4.60 -2.85
CA THR A 470 -19.90 -4.92 -1.54
C THR A 470 -19.89 -6.40 -1.24
N ILE A 471 -18.83 -6.81 -0.54
CA ILE A 471 -18.72 -8.13 0.09
C ILE A 471 -18.76 -8.02 1.61
N ALA A 472 -18.91 -6.80 2.16
CA ALA A 472 -19.04 -6.56 3.59
C ALA A 472 -20.45 -6.94 4.04
N ARG A 473 -20.61 -7.27 5.33
CA ARG A 473 -21.91 -7.65 5.90
C ARG A 473 -22.90 -6.47 5.99
N ARG A 474 -22.38 -5.25 6.06
CA ARG A 474 -23.13 -4.01 6.16
C ARG A 474 -22.39 -2.94 5.39
N HIS A 475 -23.14 -2.04 4.77
CA HIS A 475 -22.58 -0.91 4.06
C HIS A 475 -23.47 0.32 4.28
N GLY A 476 -22.91 1.36 4.88
CA GLY A 476 -23.56 2.67 4.95
C GLY A 476 -23.39 3.40 3.63
N VAL A 477 -24.39 4.17 3.23
CA VAL A 477 -24.26 5.06 2.07
C VAL A 477 -23.98 6.48 2.57
N ILE A 478 -22.92 7.09 2.06
CA ILE A 478 -22.51 8.43 2.47
C ILE A 478 -23.44 9.46 1.82
N VAL A 479 -23.98 10.38 2.62
CA VAL A 479 -25.01 11.33 2.16
C VAL A 479 -24.45 12.35 1.18
N HIS A 480 -23.21 12.80 1.40
CA HIS A 480 -22.62 13.93 0.69
C HIS A 480 -22.50 13.69 -0.82
N GLY A 481 -21.98 12.53 -1.24
CA GLY A 481 -21.78 12.23 -2.66
C GLY A 481 -23.10 12.12 -3.44
N ILE A 482 -24.13 11.53 -2.83
CA ILE A 482 -25.48 11.48 -3.44
C ILE A 482 -26.08 12.89 -3.54
N ARG A 483 -25.92 13.70 -2.50
CA ARG A 483 -26.45 15.07 -2.49
C ARG A 483 -25.84 15.90 -3.62
N ASP A 484 -24.52 15.83 -3.80
CA ASP A 484 -23.84 16.57 -4.86
C ASP A 484 -24.21 16.05 -6.24
N LEU A 485 -24.31 14.73 -6.40
CA LEU A 485 -24.84 14.12 -7.62
C LEU A 485 -26.22 14.68 -7.99
N LEU A 486 -27.18 14.66 -7.07
CA LEU A 486 -28.55 15.10 -7.34
C LEU A 486 -28.65 16.60 -7.61
N ARG A 487 -27.79 17.42 -7.00
CA ARG A 487 -27.74 18.87 -7.29
C ARG A 487 -27.30 19.16 -8.72
N SER A 488 -26.43 18.33 -9.28
CA SER A 488 -25.89 18.51 -10.63
C SER A 488 -26.76 17.86 -11.70
N LEU A 489 -27.61 16.89 -11.34
CA LEU A 489 -28.59 16.28 -12.24
C LEU A 489 -29.86 17.13 -12.41
N PRO A 490 -30.63 16.96 -13.50
CA PRO A 490 -31.90 17.68 -13.68
C PRO A 490 -32.94 17.33 -12.64
N ARG A 491 -33.78 18.31 -12.29
CA ARG A 491 -34.94 18.14 -11.39
C ARG A 491 -36.00 17.14 -11.90
N THR A 492 -35.88 16.66 -13.13
CA THR A 492 -36.74 15.57 -13.63
C THR A 492 -36.46 14.24 -12.96
N VAL A 493 -35.32 14.09 -12.27
CA VAL A 493 -35.00 12.91 -11.45
C VAL A 493 -35.85 12.95 -10.19
N THR A 494 -36.88 12.11 -10.15
CA THR A 494 -37.83 11.98 -9.03
C THR A 494 -37.73 10.63 -8.34
N HIS A 495 -36.95 9.68 -8.88
CA HIS A 495 -36.74 8.36 -8.31
C HIS A 495 -35.24 8.06 -8.19
N LEU A 496 -34.82 7.70 -6.98
CA LEU A 496 -33.48 7.24 -6.67
C LEU A 496 -33.54 5.80 -6.16
N ASN A 497 -32.97 4.88 -6.92
CA ASN A 497 -32.90 3.47 -6.56
C ASN A 497 -31.44 3.11 -6.22
N ILE A 498 -31.17 2.78 -4.96
CA ILE A 498 -29.87 2.32 -4.50
C ILE A 498 -29.85 0.79 -4.57
N VAL A 499 -28.95 0.21 -5.35
CA VAL A 499 -28.84 -1.23 -5.56
C VAL A 499 -27.53 -1.73 -4.98
N PHE A 500 -27.62 -2.50 -3.88
CA PHE A 500 -26.50 -3.22 -3.31
C PHE A 500 -26.24 -4.48 -4.13
N VAL A 501 -25.11 -4.52 -4.83
CA VAL A 501 -24.66 -5.68 -5.58
C VAL A 501 -23.77 -6.51 -4.68
N THR A 502 -24.17 -7.76 -4.45
CA THR A 502 -23.55 -8.65 -3.46
C THR A 502 -23.26 -10.00 -4.07
N PRO A 503 -22.17 -10.68 -3.70
CA PRO A 503 -21.95 -12.05 -4.13
C PRO A 503 -22.99 -12.98 -3.48
N GLU A 504 -23.28 -14.09 -4.13
CA GLU A 504 -24.28 -15.07 -3.69
C GLU A 504 -24.12 -15.54 -2.22
N HIS A 505 -22.89 -15.79 -1.78
CA HIS A 505 -22.60 -16.22 -0.41
C HIS A 505 -22.87 -15.13 0.66
N ARG A 506 -23.11 -13.88 0.24
CA ARG A 506 -23.45 -12.73 1.10
C ARG A 506 -24.93 -12.36 1.05
N GLN A 507 -25.76 -13.07 0.28
CA GLN A 507 -27.16 -12.68 0.12
C GLN A 507 -27.88 -12.53 1.47
N GLN A 508 -27.61 -13.41 2.44
CA GLN A 508 -28.26 -13.39 3.75
C GLN A 508 -27.92 -12.15 4.59
N ASP A 509 -26.76 -11.53 4.34
CA ASP A 509 -26.35 -10.30 5.05
C ASP A 509 -27.20 -9.08 4.60
N PHE A 510 -27.86 -9.18 3.44
CA PHE A 510 -28.67 -8.11 2.84
C PHE A 510 -30.14 -8.51 2.72
N VAL A 511 -30.72 -9.15 3.74
CA VAL A 511 -32.17 -9.44 3.78
C VAL A 511 -32.97 -8.22 4.24
N GLY A 512 -32.35 -7.37 5.07
CA GLY A 512 -32.97 -6.18 5.65
C GLY A 512 -32.48 -4.86 5.03
N PRO A 513 -33.19 -3.77 5.37
CA PRO A 513 -32.83 -2.42 4.96
C PRO A 513 -31.43 -2.04 5.47
N GLN A 514 -30.66 -1.38 4.62
CA GLN A 514 -29.39 -0.75 4.94
C GLN A 514 -29.60 0.72 5.32
N ASN A 515 -28.58 1.31 5.95
CA ASN A 515 -28.58 2.73 6.28
C ASN A 515 -28.34 3.56 5.00
N ILE A 516 -29.41 4.15 4.49
CA ILE A 516 -29.43 5.01 3.30
C ILE A 516 -30.00 6.38 3.66
N PRO A 517 -29.59 7.45 2.96
CA PRO A 517 -30.16 8.78 3.18
C PRO A 517 -31.67 8.83 2.87
N THR A 518 -32.38 9.67 3.61
CA THR A 518 -33.74 10.09 3.32
C THR A 518 -33.75 11.26 2.33
N ALA A 519 -34.92 11.59 1.75
CA ALA A 519 -35.04 12.76 0.88
C ALA A 519 -34.65 14.06 1.59
N GLY A 520 -34.96 14.18 2.88
CA GLY A 520 -34.58 15.32 3.71
C GLY A 520 -33.06 15.45 3.89
N ASP A 521 -32.36 14.33 4.08
CA ASP A 521 -30.89 14.32 4.20
C ASP A 521 -30.20 14.82 2.92
N LEU A 522 -30.86 14.66 1.77
CA LEU A 522 -30.40 15.11 0.46
C LEU A 522 -30.84 16.53 0.12
N GLY A 523 -31.58 17.20 1.02
CA GLY A 523 -32.09 18.56 0.81
C GLY A 523 -33.25 18.64 -0.19
N CYS A 524 -33.93 17.51 -0.44
CA CYS A 524 -35.11 17.46 -1.29
C CYS A 524 -36.40 17.62 -0.44
N PRO A 525 -37.37 18.44 -0.88
CA PRO A 525 -38.68 18.52 -0.25
C PRO A 525 -39.38 17.15 -0.16
N ALA A 526 -40.18 16.95 0.89
CA ALA A 526 -40.92 15.71 1.08
C ALA A 526 -41.86 15.44 -0.10
N GLY A 527 -41.75 14.25 -0.69
CA GLY A 527 -42.56 13.82 -1.83
C GLY A 527 -41.99 14.14 -3.22
N GLU A 528 -40.94 14.95 -3.34
CA GLU A 528 -40.30 15.24 -4.63
C GLU A 528 -39.34 14.13 -5.09
N LEU A 529 -38.71 13.45 -4.12
CA LEU A 529 -37.76 12.37 -4.37
C LEU A 529 -38.18 11.09 -3.65
N SER A 530 -38.44 10.04 -4.42
CA SER A 530 -38.66 8.69 -3.91
C SER A 530 -37.32 7.95 -3.85
N ILE A 531 -36.91 7.54 -2.65
CA ILE A 531 -35.68 6.77 -2.44
C ILE A 531 -36.03 5.34 -2.05
N ARG A 532 -35.49 4.37 -2.80
CA ARG A 532 -35.71 2.94 -2.57
C ARG A 532 -34.38 2.20 -2.59
N GLN A 533 -34.31 1.10 -1.86
CA GLN A 533 -33.13 0.25 -1.81
C GLN A 533 -33.44 -1.18 -2.23
N PHE A 534 -32.50 -1.76 -2.97
CA PHE A 534 -32.61 -3.09 -3.53
C PHE A 534 -31.31 -3.85 -3.32
N ARG A 535 -31.40 -5.18 -3.34
CA ARG A 535 -30.28 -6.09 -3.45
C ARG A 535 -30.31 -6.77 -4.81
N LEU A 536 -29.19 -6.72 -5.51
CA LEU A 536 -28.90 -7.55 -6.65
C LEU A 536 -27.88 -8.61 -6.22
N VAL A 537 -28.22 -9.87 -6.39
CA VAL A 537 -27.28 -10.97 -6.17
C VAL A 537 -26.50 -11.19 -7.46
N PHE A 538 -25.18 -11.23 -7.37
CA PHE A 538 -24.28 -11.61 -8.46
C PHE A 538 -23.92 -13.10 -8.26
N PRO A 539 -24.55 -14.02 -9.01
CA PRO A 539 -24.39 -15.46 -8.79
C PRO A 539 -22.96 -15.91 -9.04
N ASN A 540 -22.48 -16.91 -8.29
CA ASN A 540 -21.11 -17.41 -8.44
C ASN A 540 -20.80 -17.88 -9.88
N GLU A 541 -21.77 -18.52 -10.54
CA GLU A 541 -21.64 -18.94 -11.95
C GLU A 541 -21.41 -17.75 -12.89
N ARG A 542 -22.06 -16.61 -12.62
CA ARG A 542 -21.91 -15.40 -13.41
C ARG A 542 -20.60 -14.68 -13.11
N ILE A 543 -20.17 -14.65 -11.84
CA ILE A 543 -18.83 -14.14 -11.47
C ILE A 543 -17.77 -14.96 -12.19
N ARG A 544 -17.87 -16.29 -12.13
CA ARG A 544 -16.96 -17.20 -12.83
C ARG A 544 -16.97 -16.95 -14.33
N PHE A 545 -18.14 -16.85 -14.94
CA PHE A 545 -18.29 -16.56 -16.36
C PHE A 545 -17.60 -15.25 -16.76
N VAL A 546 -17.82 -14.17 -16.00
CA VAL A 546 -17.18 -12.87 -16.26
C VAL A 546 -15.67 -12.95 -16.09
N ALA A 547 -15.20 -13.61 -15.02
CA ALA A 547 -13.78 -13.78 -14.75
C ALA A 547 -13.04 -14.61 -15.81
N THR A 548 -13.72 -15.50 -16.54
CA THR A 548 -13.08 -16.38 -17.54
C THR A 548 -13.29 -15.95 -18.98
N ASN A 549 -14.42 -15.31 -19.32
CA ASN A 549 -14.84 -15.10 -20.71
C ASN A 549 -14.82 -13.62 -21.11
N ASN A 550 -13.78 -12.88 -20.76
CA ASN A 550 -13.74 -11.44 -21.00
C ASN A 550 -14.21 -11.08 -22.43
N LEU A 551 -15.33 -10.36 -22.47
CA LEU A 551 -16.07 -9.96 -23.68
C LEU A 551 -15.48 -8.71 -24.36
N VAL A 552 -14.31 -8.25 -23.91
CA VAL A 552 -13.65 -7.04 -24.43
C VAL A 552 -12.37 -7.48 -25.11
N SER A 553 -12.35 -7.48 -26.45
CA SER A 553 -11.12 -7.71 -27.21
C SER A 553 -10.13 -6.60 -26.83
N SER A 554 -9.01 -7.00 -26.24
CA SER A 554 -7.87 -6.10 -26.08
C SER A 554 -7.15 -6.02 -27.43
N ASP A 555 -7.77 -5.37 -28.42
CA ASP A 555 -7.11 -5.08 -29.70
C ASP A 555 -6.14 -3.89 -29.60
N ASP A 556 -5.94 -3.34 -28.39
CA ASP A 556 -4.91 -2.33 -28.11
C ASP A 556 -3.69 -3.02 -27.48
N ASP A 557 -2.93 -3.70 -28.34
CA ASP A 557 -1.53 -4.08 -28.09
C ASP A 557 -0.70 -2.79 -27.93
N ASP A 558 -0.57 -2.32 -26.69
CA ASP A 558 0.55 -1.48 -26.31
C ASP A 558 1.80 -2.39 -26.30
N ASP A 559 2.68 -2.21 -27.29
CA ASP A 559 3.98 -2.85 -27.55
C ASP A 559 4.90 -3.01 -26.31
N ILE A 560 4.54 -3.89 -25.38
CA ILE A 560 5.51 -4.59 -24.55
C ILE A 560 5.51 -6.01 -25.10
N ILE A 561 6.39 -6.24 -26.08
CA ILE A 561 6.70 -7.56 -26.62
C ILE A 561 7.03 -8.47 -25.42
N ILE A 562 6.04 -9.26 -25.00
CA ILE A 562 6.28 -10.39 -24.13
C ILE A 562 7.05 -11.37 -25.01
N THR A 563 8.38 -11.26 -24.97
CA THR A 563 9.22 -12.35 -25.47
C THR A 563 8.85 -13.56 -24.62
N ASP A 564 8.39 -14.62 -25.29
CA ASP A 564 8.05 -15.90 -24.66
C ASP A 564 9.27 -16.41 -23.89
N MET A 565 9.36 -16.04 -22.61
CA MET A 565 10.25 -16.71 -21.68
C MET A 565 9.62 -18.07 -21.40
N GLU A 566 10.21 -19.10 -22.02
CA GLU A 566 9.88 -20.50 -21.76
C GLU A 566 9.72 -20.73 -20.26
N ALA A 567 8.56 -21.24 -19.86
CA ALA A 567 8.32 -21.59 -18.48
C ALA A 567 9.38 -22.60 -18.02
N PRO A 568 10.05 -22.39 -16.87
CA PRO A 568 10.98 -23.38 -16.35
C PRO A 568 10.19 -24.67 -16.12
N GLY A 569 10.61 -25.73 -16.82
CA GLY A 569 10.00 -27.05 -16.69
C GLY A 569 9.99 -27.50 -15.23
N PRO A 570 8.99 -28.29 -14.80
CA PRO A 570 8.86 -28.71 -13.42
C PRO A 570 10.04 -29.61 -13.04
N SER A 571 11.01 -29.07 -12.31
CA SER A 571 12.03 -29.85 -11.62
C SER A 571 11.36 -30.53 -10.42
N GLY A 572 10.94 -31.78 -10.62
CA GLY A 572 10.47 -32.65 -9.57
C GLY A 572 11.60 -32.96 -8.59
N GLN A 573 11.67 -32.22 -7.49
CA GLN A 573 12.29 -32.69 -6.25
C GLN A 573 11.21 -32.63 -5.17
N GLY A 574 10.71 -33.80 -4.81
CA GLY A 574 9.80 -33.97 -3.68
C GLY A 574 10.54 -33.62 -2.39
N TYR A 575 10.02 -32.63 -1.67
CA TYR A 575 10.39 -32.39 -0.28
C TYR A 575 9.48 -33.26 0.59
N GLU A 576 9.98 -34.40 1.04
CA GLU A 576 9.40 -35.13 2.16
C GLU A 576 9.68 -34.34 3.45
N TRP A 577 8.62 -33.89 4.12
CA TRP A 577 8.70 -33.34 5.46
C TRP A 577 8.50 -34.48 6.47
N GLU A 578 9.59 -34.98 7.05
CA GLU A 578 9.52 -35.82 8.25
C GLU A 578 8.99 -35.00 9.43
N GLN A 579 7.89 -35.47 10.01
CA GLN A 579 7.33 -34.95 11.25
C GLN A 579 8.19 -35.42 12.44
N ALA A 580 8.91 -34.51 13.07
CA ALA A 580 9.62 -34.78 14.32
C ALA A 580 8.64 -34.73 15.51
N HIS A 581 8.58 -35.82 16.27
CA HIS A 581 7.93 -35.87 17.58
C HIS A 581 8.77 -35.13 18.64
N PRO A 582 8.15 -34.50 19.66
CA PRO A 582 8.87 -33.81 20.71
C PRO A 582 9.36 -34.81 21.78
N ALA A 583 10.68 -34.85 21.98
CA ALA A 583 11.28 -35.43 23.17
C ALA A 583 11.16 -34.44 24.34
N THR A 584 10.72 -34.94 25.49
CA THR A 584 10.79 -34.28 26.78
C THR A 584 12.12 -34.65 27.41
N ASP A 585 12.90 -33.66 27.84
CA ASP A 585 13.82 -33.84 28.96
C ASP A 585 14.24 -32.48 29.53
N ASP A 586 14.11 -32.40 30.86
CA ASP A 586 14.48 -31.31 31.72
C ASP A 586 16.01 -31.27 31.91
N ALA A 587 16.62 -30.13 31.63
CA ALA A 587 17.96 -29.80 32.13
C ALA A 587 18.09 -28.29 32.32
N GLU A 588 18.35 -27.87 33.56
CA GLU A 588 18.74 -26.50 33.90
C GLU A 588 20.02 -26.13 33.14
N GLY A 589 19.92 -25.11 32.28
CA GLY A 589 20.99 -24.60 31.43
C GLY A 589 21.37 -23.15 31.75
N PRO A 590 22.65 -22.76 31.62
CA PRO A 590 23.19 -21.49 32.09
C PRO A 590 22.87 -20.30 31.18
N ALA A 591 23.14 -19.10 31.69
CA ALA A 591 22.76 -17.79 31.18
C ALA A 591 22.84 -17.58 29.64
N ARG A 592 21.72 -17.09 29.08
CA ARG A 592 21.50 -16.69 27.67
C ARG A 592 22.10 -15.32 27.35
N VAL A 593 22.52 -15.09 26.10
CA VAL A 593 23.06 -13.81 25.59
C VAL A 593 22.61 -13.56 24.14
N ASP A 594 22.28 -12.30 23.81
CA ASP A 594 21.15 -11.91 22.93
C ASP A 594 21.53 -11.07 21.68
N ALA A 595 20.61 -10.93 20.70
CA ALA A 595 20.69 -10.05 19.53
C ALA A 595 19.29 -9.74 18.97
N GLU A 596 19.10 -8.58 18.31
CA GLU A 596 17.82 -8.14 17.70
C GLU A 596 17.86 -8.19 16.16
N MET A 597 16.68 -8.17 15.53
CA MET A 597 16.47 -8.32 14.08
C MET A 597 15.19 -7.60 13.63
N ILE A 598 15.27 -6.70 12.66
CA ILE A 598 14.32 -5.58 12.49
C ILE A 598 13.65 -5.49 11.09
N TYR A 599 12.33 -5.75 11.00
CA TYR A 599 11.48 -5.83 9.79
C TYR A 599 10.79 -4.54 9.35
#